data_AF-A0A9J5YVT4-F1
#
_entry.id   AF-A0A9J5YVT4-F1
#
_cell.length_a   1.000
_cell.length_b   1.000
_cell.length_c   1.000
_cell.angle_alpha   90.00
_cell.angle_beta   90.00
_cell.angle_gamma   90.00
#
_symmetry.space_group_name_H-M   'P 1'
#
loop_
_entity.id
_entity.type
_entity.pdbx_description
1 polymer ?
#
loop_
_entity_poly.entity_id
_entity_poly.type
_entity_poly.pdbx_seq_one_letter_code
_entity_poly.pdbx_strand_id
1 'polypeptide(L)'
;MEEAARMSVLSTPWRHVWASNPKLVFSPQVSPRKPLTDVVDTILMQHCADIKTFYLNISSIPCSQHSVIDQWILLLSRKESRQNDSYYLKCFATEAERLPAYLNSLNAITIFEFDFDDEDQIFSLLRLLRVSPNLDVLHLVLSSKKKKTDGMEVNVVNHFEGPAYRTLGVLHKLQRLITKNFNRSKIKMFFVKFIFASEPLLLKTIIHEDAESVDESQSLKISELLGFPRASPKLKMHINHRSNTSILTPDGSREGK
;
A
#
# COMPACT_ATOMS: atom_id res chain seq x y z
N MET A 1 -16.04 -5.75 12.10
CA MET A 1 -14.72 -6.40 11.83
C MET A 1 -13.61 -5.75 12.64
N GLU A 2 -13.52 -4.42 12.64
CA GLU A 2 -12.58 -3.66 13.49
C GLU A 2 -12.81 -3.92 15.00
N GLU A 3 -14.05 -4.12 15.44
CA GLU A 3 -14.38 -4.52 16.81
C GLU A 3 -13.88 -5.92 17.17
N ALA A 4 -13.93 -6.89 16.24
CA ALA A 4 -13.35 -8.22 16.46
C ALA A 4 -11.81 -8.17 16.53
N ALA A 5 -11.18 -7.20 15.86
CA ALA A 5 -9.75 -6.87 15.98
C ALA A 5 -9.42 -6.31 17.35
N ARG A 6 -10.20 -5.31 17.79
CA ARG A 6 -10.10 -4.73 19.13
C ARG A 6 -10.22 -5.81 20.21
N MET A 7 -11.20 -6.70 20.07
CA MET A 7 -11.48 -7.74 21.05
C MET A 7 -10.45 -8.88 21.07
N SER A 8 -9.79 -9.19 19.94
CA SER A 8 -8.74 -10.24 19.85
C SER A 8 -7.39 -9.81 20.39
N VAL A 9 -7.05 -8.54 20.20
CA VAL A 9 -5.84 -7.93 20.78
C VAL A 9 -5.96 -7.85 22.30
N LEU A 10 -7.18 -7.63 22.79
CA LEU A 10 -7.47 -7.41 24.21
C LEU A 10 -7.86 -8.68 24.98
N SER A 11 -8.22 -9.79 24.32
CA SER A 11 -8.65 -11.01 25.03
C SER A 11 -8.28 -12.31 24.30
N THR A 12 -7.84 -13.31 25.09
CA THR A 12 -7.48 -14.66 24.62
C THR A 12 -8.59 -15.39 23.84
N PRO A 13 -9.89 -15.26 24.17
CA PRO A 13 -10.96 -15.92 23.43
C PRO A 13 -11.05 -15.51 21.97
N TRP A 14 -10.57 -14.33 21.58
CA TRP A 14 -10.78 -13.80 20.22
C TRP A 14 -9.56 -13.95 19.30
N ARG A 15 -8.44 -14.52 19.80
CA ARG A 15 -7.24 -14.78 18.99
C ARG A 15 -7.52 -15.69 17.79
N HIS A 16 -8.39 -16.69 17.95
CA HIS A 16 -8.76 -17.62 16.88
C HIS A 16 -9.43 -16.91 15.70
N VAL A 17 -10.13 -15.79 15.95
CA VAL A 17 -10.79 -15.02 14.88
C VAL A 17 -9.78 -14.45 13.90
N TRP A 18 -8.57 -14.08 14.36
CA TRP A 18 -7.53 -13.53 13.48
C TRP A 18 -6.57 -14.58 12.94
N ALA A 19 -6.44 -15.71 13.64
CA ALA A 19 -5.57 -16.80 13.21
C ALA A 19 -5.92 -17.30 11.80
N SER A 20 -7.21 -17.29 11.41
CA SER A 20 -7.65 -17.85 10.13
C SER A 20 -8.46 -16.88 9.25
N ASN A 21 -8.48 -15.58 9.56
CA ASN A 21 -9.25 -14.61 8.78
C ASN A 21 -8.53 -14.24 7.48
N PRO A 22 -9.10 -14.52 6.30
CA PRO A 22 -8.47 -14.17 5.02
C PRO A 22 -8.41 -12.66 4.75
N LYS A 23 -9.08 -11.85 5.56
CA LYS A 23 -9.05 -10.39 5.49
C LYS A 23 -8.40 -9.82 6.76
N LEU A 24 -7.16 -9.34 6.62
CA LEU A 24 -6.46 -8.67 7.70
C LEU A 24 -6.64 -7.15 7.57
N VAL A 25 -7.04 -6.51 8.67
CA VAL A 25 -7.28 -5.07 8.76
C VAL A 25 -6.53 -4.52 9.96
N PHE A 26 -5.50 -3.72 9.69
CA PHE A 26 -4.69 -3.04 10.69
C PHE A 26 -4.93 -1.55 10.61
N SER A 27 -5.50 -0.97 11.66
CA SER A 27 -5.71 0.46 11.81
C SER A 27 -5.33 0.90 13.23
N PRO A 28 -5.00 2.19 13.45
CA PRO A 28 -4.75 2.70 14.81
C PRO A 28 -5.92 2.44 15.76
N GLN A 29 -7.14 2.36 15.21
CA GLN A 29 -8.34 2.10 16.00
C GLN A 29 -8.39 0.68 16.54
N VAL A 30 -7.73 -0.30 15.88
CA VAL A 30 -7.69 -1.71 16.33
C VAL A 30 -7.06 -1.84 17.72
N SER A 31 -6.13 -0.96 18.08
CA SER A 31 -5.45 -1.02 19.38
C SER A 31 -5.14 0.37 19.92
N PRO A 32 -6.10 1.03 20.60
CA PRO A 32 -5.86 2.34 21.20
C PRO A 32 -4.85 2.32 22.37
N ARG A 33 -4.48 1.14 22.87
CA ARG A 33 -3.65 0.98 24.08
C ARG A 33 -2.25 0.39 23.83
N LYS A 34 -1.97 -0.11 22.63
CA LYS A 34 -0.66 -0.67 22.26
C LYS A 34 -0.22 -0.12 20.91
N PRO A 35 1.09 0.03 20.68
CA PRO A 35 1.62 0.36 19.36
C PRO A 35 1.03 -0.58 18.29
N LEU A 36 0.68 -0.01 17.14
CA LEU A 36 0.15 -0.80 16.02
C LEU A 36 1.15 -1.87 15.59
N THR A 37 2.45 -1.59 15.70
CA THR A 37 3.52 -2.52 15.34
C THR A 37 3.43 -3.83 16.12
N ASP A 38 3.32 -3.76 17.44
CA ASP A 38 3.25 -4.95 18.32
C ASP A 38 2.01 -5.80 18.02
N VAL A 39 0.91 -5.14 17.65
CA VAL A 39 -0.35 -5.79 17.30
C VAL A 39 -0.22 -6.52 15.99
N VAL A 40 0.35 -5.87 14.98
CA VAL A 40 0.60 -6.49 13.67
C VAL A 40 1.55 -7.67 13.84
N ASP A 41 2.67 -7.51 14.53
CA ASP A 41 3.62 -8.60 14.81
C ASP A 41 2.93 -9.80 15.46
N THR A 42 2.14 -9.56 16.50
CA THR A 42 1.42 -10.62 17.22
C THR A 42 0.47 -11.38 16.30
N ILE A 43 -0.33 -10.65 15.51
CA ILE A 43 -1.33 -11.24 14.61
C ILE A 43 -0.63 -12.00 13.49
N LEU A 44 0.38 -11.40 12.84
CA LEU A 44 1.12 -12.03 11.76
C LEU A 44 1.87 -13.27 12.22
N MET A 45 2.44 -13.27 13.44
CA MET A 45 3.08 -14.45 14.04
C MET A 45 2.09 -15.57 14.36
N GLN A 46 0.83 -15.27 14.66
CA GLN A 46 -0.20 -16.27 14.99
C GLN A 46 -1.06 -16.71 13.80
N HIS A 47 -1.03 -15.97 12.70
CA HIS A 47 -1.82 -16.27 11.51
C HIS A 47 -1.41 -17.62 10.87
N CYS A 48 -2.39 -18.46 10.53
CA CYS A 48 -2.20 -19.82 10.02
C CYS A 48 -3.05 -20.15 8.78
N ALA A 49 -3.73 -19.15 8.19
CA ALA A 49 -4.47 -19.28 6.96
C ALA A 49 -3.90 -18.38 5.85
N ASP A 50 -4.47 -18.53 4.67
CA ASP A 50 -4.16 -17.72 3.51
C ASP A 50 -4.80 -16.33 3.61
N ILE A 51 -4.05 -15.30 3.22
CA ILE A 51 -4.52 -13.92 3.27
C ILE A 51 -4.93 -13.50 1.88
N LYS A 52 -6.22 -13.19 1.71
CA LYS A 52 -6.78 -12.69 0.45
C LYS A 52 -6.75 -11.18 0.36
N THR A 53 -6.93 -10.50 1.48
CA THR A 53 -6.99 -9.04 1.54
C THR A 53 -6.17 -8.52 2.71
N PHE A 54 -5.28 -7.56 2.41
CA PHE A 54 -4.43 -6.92 3.39
C PHE A 54 -4.69 -5.42 3.41
N TYR A 55 -5.15 -4.93 4.57
CA TYR A 55 -5.38 -3.51 4.82
C TYR A 55 -4.45 -3.03 5.92
N LEU A 56 -3.68 -1.98 5.66
CA LEU A 56 -2.74 -1.40 6.61
C LEU A 56 -2.85 0.12 6.60
N ASN A 57 -3.15 0.71 7.75
CA ASN A 57 -3.06 2.15 7.96
C ASN A 57 -1.82 2.46 8.80
N ILE A 58 -0.84 3.12 8.20
CA ILE A 58 0.46 3.42 8.82
C ILE A 58 0.50 4.78 9.51
N SER A 59 -0.64 5.49 9.62
CA SER A 59 -0.70 6.84 10.18
C SER A 59 -0.11 6.97 11.59
N SER A 60 -0.19 5.90 12.38
CA SER A 60 0.30 5.84 13.76
C SER A 60 1.71 5.27 13.90
N ILE A 61 2.36 4.86 12.81
CA ILE A 61 3.72 4.31 12.84
C ILE A 61 4.71 5.47 12.62
N PRO A 62 5.70 5.68 13.50
CA PRO A 62 6.74 6.67 13.26
C PRO A 62 7.61 6.28 12.07
N CYS A 63 8.08 7.28 11.29
CA CYS A 63 8.95 7.03 10.14
C CYS A 63 10.20 6.21 10.47
N SER A 64 10.76 6.37 11.66
CA SER A 64 11.92 5.58 12.13
C SER A 64 11.65 4.08 12.28
N GLN A 65 10.39 3.64 12.19
CA GLN A 65 9.98 2.25 12.32
C GLN A 65 9.42 1.67 11.02
N HIS A 66 9.37 2.41 9.90
CA HIS A 66 8.75 1.92 8.67
C HIS A 66 9.47 0.72 8.04
N SER A 67 10.75 0.51 8.34
CA SER A 67 11.48 -0.71 7.97
C SER A 67 10.84 -2.00 8.53
N VAL A 68 10.00 -1.93 9.57
CA VAL A 68 9.25 -3.09 10.08
C VAL A 68 8.23 -3.62 9.07
N ILE A 69 7.73 -2.77 8.17
CA ILE A 69 6.75 -3.15 7.14
C ILE A 69 7.37 -4.20 6.21
N ASP A 70 8.64 -4.03 5.84
CA ASP A 70 9.40 -4.98 5.05
C ASP A 70 9.51 -6.35 5.75
N GLN A 71 9.70 -6.34 7.08
CA GLN A 71 9.75 -7.55 7.90
C GLN A 71 8.39 -8.26 7.92
N TRP A 72 7.28 -7.51 8.01
CA TRP A 72 5.93 -8.07 7.92
C TRP A 72 5.69 -8.76 6.59
N ILE A 73 6.09 -8.14 5.49
CA ILE A 73 5.95 -8.73 4.14
C ILE A 73 6.73 -10.04 4.04
N LEU A 74 7.96 -10.09 4.57
CA LEU A 74 8.76 -11.32 4.62
C LEU A 74 8.12 -12.41 5.48
N LEU A 75 7.56 -12.06 6.65
CA LEU A 75 6.89 -13.00 7.53
C LEU A 75 5.65 -13.61 6.89
N LEU A 76 4.82 -12.76 6.26
CA LEU A 76 3.64 -13.19 5.53
C LEU A 76 3.99 -14.18 4.41
N SER A 77 4.99 -13.80 3.62
CA SER A 77 5.48 -14.58 2.48
C SER A 77 5.88 -15.98 2.92
N ARG A 78 6.68 -16.10 3.99
CA ARG A 78 7.20 -17.37 4.54
C ARG A 78 6.13 -18.32 5.06
N LYS A 79 4.93 -17.83 5.41
CA LYS A 79 3.87 -18.67 5.98
C LYS A 79 3.03 -19.33 4.90
N GLU A 80 2.62 -18.61 3.86
CA GLU A 80 1.85 -19.19 2.76
C GLU A 80 2.63 -20.29 2.03
N SER A 81 3.96 -20.21 1.99
CA SER A 81 4.79 -21.28 1.40
C SER A 81 4.88 -22.55 2.24
N ARG A 82 4.62 -22.50 3.55
CA ARG A 82 4.66 -23.66 4.46
C ARG A 82 3.40 -24.51 4.41
N GLN A 83 2.29 -23.97 3.93
CA GLN A 83 1.03 -24.72 3.87
C GLN A 83 1.05 -25.85 2.83
N ASN A 84 1.98 -25.81 1.86
CA ASN A 84 2.07 -26.76 0.74
C ASN A 84 3.23 -27.75 0.81
N ASP A 85 4.21 -27.57 1.70
CA ASP A 85 5.36 -28.48 1.78
C ASP A 85 5.19 -29.41 2.99
N SER A 86 4.91 -30.68 2.69
CA SER A 86 5.13 -31.82 3.57
C SER A 86 6.40 -31.60 4.40
N TYR A 87 6.23 -31.68 5.71
CA TYR A 87 7.28 -31.81 6.71
C TYR A 87 8.43 -32.67 6.15
N TYR A 88 9.64 -32.10 6.04
CA TYR A 88 10.98 -32.74 6.14
C TYR A 88 12.12 -32.10 5.32
N LEU A 89 11.92 -31.16 4.37
CA LEU A 89 13.01 -30.80 3.44
C LEU A 89 13.49 -29.33 3.35
N LYS A 90 13.28 -28.44 4.34
CA LYS A 90 13.69 -27.01 4.18
C LYS A 90 14.47 -26.34 5.32
N CYS A 91 15.03 -27.12 6.25
CA CYS A 91 15.80 -26.54 7.36
C CYS A 91 17.25 -26.17 7.03
N PHE A 92 17.81 -26.60 5.88
CA PHE A 92 19.23 -26.40 5.56
C PHE A 92 19.54 -25.47 4.37
N ALA A 93 18.53 -24.90 3.70
CA ALA A 93 18.78 -23.98 2.60
C ALA A 93 19.35 -22.64 3.10
N THR A 94 20.42 -22.18 2.46
CA THR A 94 20.95 -20.82 2.66
C THR A 94 19.94 -19.78 2.16
N GLU A 95 20.04 -18.53 2.59
CA GLU A 95 19.08 -17.46 2.27
C GLU A 95 18.88 -17.24 0.76
N ALA A 96 19.86 -17.66 -0.06
CA ALA A 96 19.81 -17.64 -1.53
C ALA A 96 19.04 -18.82 -2.17
N GLU A 97 18.81 -19.92 -1.45
CA GLU A 97 18.20 -21.16 -1.99
C GLU A 97 16.73 -21.35 -1.57
N ARG A 98 16.20 -20.47 -0.70
CA ARG A 98 14.78 -20.47 -0.41
C ARG A 98 14.04 -19.90 -1.62
N LEU A 99 13.30 -20.75 -2.34
CA LEU A 99 12.25 -20.31 -3.29
C LEU A 99 11.52 -19.11 -2.68
N PRO A 100 11.32 -18.00 -3.43
CA PRO A 100 10.67 -16.84 -2.86
C PRO A 100 9.34 -17.30 -2.30
N ALA A 101 9.16 -17.08 -1.01
CA ALA A 101 7.89 -17.37 -0.41
C ALA A 101 6.92 -16.33 -1.00
N TYR A 102 5.84 -16.77 -1.65
CA TYR A 102 4.91 -15.89 -2.37
C TYR A 102 3.59 -15.81 -1.63
N LEU A 103 2.99 -14.63 -1.64
CA LEU A 103 1.64 -14.32 -1.21
C LEU A 103 0.66 -14.71 -2.34
N ASN A 104 0.53 -16.02 -2.57
CA ASN A 104 -0.23 -16.56 -3.69
C ASN A 104 -1.73 -16.31 -3.55
N SER A 105 -2.23 -16.22 -2.32
CA SER A 105 -3.65 -16.01 -2.06
C SER A 105 -4.03 -14.53 -2.00
N LEU A 106 -3.04 -13.63 -1.86
CA LEU A 106 -3.25 -12.19 -1.76
C LEU A 106 -3.65 -11.58 -3.10
N ASN A 107 -4.86 -11.03 -3.15
CA ASN A 107 -5.42 -10.42 -4.36
C ASN A 107 -5.79 -8.95 -4.20
N ALA A 108 -5.88 -8.43 -2.97
CA ALA A 108 -6.23 -7.04 -2.73
C ALA A 108 -5.40 -6.44 -1.59
N ILE A 109 -4.75 -5.31 -1.88
CA ILE A 109 -3.96 -4.57 -0.91
C ILE A 109 -4.51 -3.15 -0.81
N THR A 110 -4.65 -2.67 0.42
CA THR A 110 -4.96 -1.26 0.69
C THR A 110 -4.03 -0.70 1.74
N ILE A 111 -3.31 0.38 1.40
CA ILE A 111 -2.41 1.08 2.32
C ILE A 111 -2.90 2.52 2.50
N PHE A 112 -3.05 2.94 3.75
CA PHE A 112 -3.45 4.30 4.12
C PHE A 112 -2.29 5.09 4.72
N GLU A 113 -2.24 6.39 4.41
CA GLU A 113 -1.14 7.30 4.76
C GLU A 113 0.21 6.90 4.15
N PHE A 114 0.19 6.31 2.94
CA PHE A 114 1.41 5.98 2.21
C PHE A 114 2.18 7.24 1.79
N ASP A 115 3.47 7.29 2.09
CA ASP A 115 4.36 8.41 1.82
C ASP A 115 5.38 8.04 0.74
N PHE A 116 5.38 8.77 -0.37
CA PHE A 116 6.34 8.58 -1.46
C PHE A 116 7.66 9.33 -1.22
N ASP A 117 7.78 10.10 -0.13
CA ASP A 117 9.05 10.70 0.30
C ASP A 117 9.76 9.85 1.38
N ASP A 118 9.26 8.63 1.60
CA ASP A 118 9.77 7.66 2.57
C ASP A 118 10.28 6.41 1.82
N GLU A 119 11.60 6.25 1.78
CA GLU A 119 12.23 5.16 1.03
C GLU A 119 11.88 3.77 1.59
N ASP A 120 11.78 3.61 2.91
CA ASP A 120 11.43 2.34 3.55
C ASP A 120 10.04 1.88 3.09
N GLN A 121 9.09 2.81 2.98
CA GLN A 121 7.76 2.51 2.46
C GLN A 121 7.77 2.14 0.97
N ILE A 122 8.54 2.86 0.14
CA ILE A 122 8.69 2.55 -1.28
C ILE A 122 9.26 1.15 -1.47
N PHE A 123 10.35 0.82 -0.78
CA PHE A 123 10.99 -0.49 -0.89
C PHE A 123 10.09 -1.61 -0.36
N SER A 124 9.37 -1.36 0.73
CA SER A 124 8.36 -2.30 1.25
C SER A 124 7.26 -2.55 0.22
N LEU A 125 6.71 -1.49 -0.41
CA LEU A 125 5.70 -1.64 -1.46
C LEU A 125 6.24 -2.44 -2.66
N LEU A 126 7.44 -2.14 -3.13
CA LEU A 126 8.07 -2.84 -4.24
C LEU A 126 8.29 -4.33 -3.94
N ARG A 127 8.74 -4.65 -2.72
CA ARG A 127 8.86 -6.04 -2.27
C ARG A 127 7.49 -6.72 -2.21
N LEU A 128 6.50 -6.05 -1.64
CA LEU A 128 5.14 -6.57 -1.52
C LEU A 128 4.54 -6.90 -2.89
N LEU A 129 4.69 -6.02 -3.88
CA LEU A 129 4.27 -6.28 -5.25
C LEU A 129 4.98 -7.52 -5.80
N ARG A 130 6.30 -7.60 -5.65
CA ARG A 130 7.11 -8.73 -6.14
C ARG A 130 6.69 -10.08 -5.53
N VAL A 131 6.32 -10.13 -4.25
CA VAL A 131 5.91 -11.37 -3.59
C VAL A 131 4.42 -11.68 -3.77
N SER A 132 3.62 -10.81 -4.40
CA SER A 132 2.16 -10.96 -4.56
C SER A 132 1.77 -11.17 -6.04
N PRO A 133 2.06 -12.33 -6.64
CA PRO A 133 1.86 -12.55 -8.08
C PRO A 133 0.39 -12.49 -8.51
N ASN A 134 -0.55 -12.80 -7.61
CA ASN A 134 -1.98 -12.80 -7.91
C ASN A 134 -2.72 -11.51 -7.48
N LEU A 135 -1.98 -10.44 -7.19
CA LEU A 135 -2.56 -9.16 -6.83
C LEU A 135 -3.43 -8.62 -7.97
N ASP A 136 -4.72 -8.39 -7.70
CA ASP A 136 -5.72 -7.83 -8.63
C ASP A 136 -5.94 -6.34 -8.35
N VAL A 137 -5.96 -5.95 -7.08
CA VAL A 137 -6.26 -4.58 -6.63
C VAL A 137 -5.15 -4.01 -5.76
N LEU A 138 -4.61 -2.87 -6.19
CA LEU A 138 -3.75 -2.02 -5.38
C LEU A 138 -4.45 -0.68 -5.12
N HIS A 139 -4.72 -0.39 -3.84
CA HIS A 139 -5.32 0.87 -3.41
C HIS A 139 -4.39 1.60 -2.43
N LEU A 140 -3.95 2.80 -2.80
CA LEU A 140 -3.09 3.64 -1.99
C LEU A 140 -3.82 4.93 -1.63
N VAL A 141 -3.93 5.23 -0.34
CA VAL A 141 -4.36 6.54 0.16
C VAL A 141 -3.11 7.26 0.64
N LEU A 142 -2.72 8.30 -0.09
CA LEU A 142 -1.43 8.96 0.09
C LEU A 142 -1.48 9.98 1.23
N SER A 143 -0.37 10.13 1.93
CA SER A 143 -0.21 11.16 2.94
C SER A 143 -0.20 12.55 2.28
N SER A 144 -0.82 13.53 2.94
CA SER A 144 -0.85 14.93 2.49
C SER A 144 0.23 15.80 3.16
N LYS A 145 1.20 15.18 3.85
CA LYS A 145 2.19 15.90 4.66
C LYS A 145 3.05 16.82 3.77
N LYS A 146 2.95 18.13 3.98
CA LYS A 146 3.87 19.11 3.42
C LYS A 146 5.19 19.04 4.18
N LYS A 147 6.25 18.48 3.59
CA LYS A 147 7.61 18.76 4.09
C LYS A 147 7.87 20.24 3.85
N LYS A 148 8.20 21.00 4.92
CA LYS A 148 8.83 22.32 4.80
C LYS A 148 10.23 22.08 4.22
N THR A 149 10.33 21.98 2.90
CA THR A 149 11.61 21.97 2.21
C THR A 149 11.96 23.43 1.96
N ASP A 150 12.96 23.90 2.70
CA ASP A 150 13.54 25.22 2.58
C ASP A 150 14.29 25.27 1.24
N GLY A 151 13.61 25.74 0.18
CA GLY A 151 14.18 26.25 -1.08
C GLY A 151 15.15 25.37 -1.91
N MET A 152 15.48 24.13 -1.49
CA MET A 152 16.49 23.33 -2.16
C MET A 152 15.85 22.45 -3.24
N GLU A 153 16.34 22.61 -4.47
CA GLU A 153 16.03 21.75 -5.60
C GLU A 153 16.60 20.34 -5.32
N VAL A 154 15.81 19.49 -4.66
CA VAL A 154 16.21 18.10 -4.38
C VAL A 154 16.01 17.29 -5.66
N ASN A 155 17.11 16.75 -6.19
CA ASN A 155 17.05 15.78 -7.26
C ASN A 155 16.28 14.54 -6.76
N VAL A 156 15.06 14.35 -7.27
CA VAL A 156 14.19 13.23 -6.86
C VAL A 156 14.73 11.94 -7.49
N VAL A 157 15.25 11.04 -6.67
CA VAL A 157 15.74 9.73 -7.11
C VAL A 157 14.56 8.88 -7.60
N ASN A 158 14.66 8.34 -8.82
CA ASN A 158 13.64 7.44 -9.35
C ASN A 158 13.88 6.00 -8.85
N HIS A 159 13.23 5.62 -7.74
CA HIS A 159 13.31 4.27 -7.18
C HIS A 159 12.59 3.19 -8.00
N PHE A 160 11.88 3.57 -9.07
CA PHE A 160 11.11 2.66 -9.92
C PHE A 160 11.82 2.26 -11.21
N GLU A 161 13.08 2.71 -11.38
CA GLU A 161 13.95 2.31 -12.47
C GLU A 161 14.96 1.25 -12.02
N GLY A 162 15.18 0.23 -12.86
CA GLY A 162 16.21 -0.79 -12.64
C GLY A 162 15.82 -2.19 -13.10
N PRO A 163 16.80 -3.09 -13.25
CA PRO A 163 16.56 -4.46 -13.70
C PRO A 163 15.70 -5.27 -12.72
N ALA A 164 15.77 -4.98 -11.42
CA ALA A 164 15.02 -5.69 -10.38
C ALA A 164 13.49 -5.50 -10.47
N TYR A 165 13.04 -4.35 -11.00
CA TYR A 165 11.62 -4.02 -11.09
C TYR A 165 11.09 -4.11 -12.53
N ARG A 166 11.97 -4.15 -13.54
CA ARG A 166 11.58 -4.46 -14.94
C ARG A 166 11.03 -5.88 -15.11
N THR A 167 11.35 -6.80 -14.19
CA THR A 167 10.84 -8.18 -14.19
C THR A 167 9.47 -8.32 -13.51
N LEU A 168 8.93 -7.28 -12.85
CA LEU A 168 7.56 -7.32 -12.33
C LEU A 168 6.56 -7.65 -13.44
N GLY A 169 6.75 -7.12 -14.65
CA GLY A 169 5.78 -7.33 -15.73
C GLY A 169 5.61 -8.75 -16.25
N VAL A 170 6.38 -9.71 -15.73
CA VAL A 170 6.23 -11.14 -16.02
C VAL A 170 5.25 -11.82 -15.05
N LEU A 171 4.92 -11.21 -13.90
CA LEU A 171 4.33 -11.93 -12.75
C LEU A 171 2.98 -11.45 -12.24
N HIS A 172 2.41 -10.35 -12.75
CA HIS A 172 1.29 -9.70 -12.07
C HIS A 172 -0.04 -9.75 -12.83
N LYS A 173 -1.09 -10.02 -12.06
CA LYS A 173 -2.50 -9.98 -12.47
C LYS A 173 -3.16 -8.65 -12.11
N LEU A 174 -2.38 -7.58 -11.89
CA LEU A 174 -2.94 -6.33 -11.40
C LEU A 174 -3.87 -5.74 -12.45
N GLN A 175 -5.17 -5.65 -12.12
CA GLN A 175 -6.16 -5.09 -13.02
C GLN A 175 -6.59 -3.69 -12.59
N ARG A 176 -6.45 -3.35 -11.30
CA ARG A 176 -6.97 -2.11 -10.73
C ARG A 176 -5.95 -1.41 -9.85
N LEU A 177 -5.56 -0.21 -10.26
CA LEU A 177 -4.83 0.76 -9.45
C LEU A 177 -5.77 1.88 -9.00
N ILE A 178 -5.79 2.16 -7.69
CA ILE A 178 -6.55 3.28 -7.12
C ILE A 178 -5.59 4.09 -6.26
N THR A 179 -5.46 5.38 -6.55
CA THR A 179 -4.69 6.31 -5.72
C THR A 179 -5.57 7.46 -5.26
N LYS A 180 -5.50 7.79 -3.97
CA LYS A 180 -6.20 8.93 -3.36
C LYS A 180 -5.21 9.93 -2.78
N ASN A 181 -5.61 11.20 -2.71
CA ASN A 181 -4.75 12.32 -2.27
C ASN A 181 -3.50 12.44 -3.16
N PHE A 182 -3.67 12.22 -4.46
CA PHE A 182 -2.58 12.25 -5.41
C PHE A 182 -2.19 13.70 -5.71
N ASN A 183 -0.92 14.03 -5.53
CA ASN A 183 -0.37 15.31 -5.95
C ASN A 183 0.62 15.08 -7.11
N ARG A 184 0.93 16.13 -7.85
CA ARG A 184 1.71 16.08 -9.09
C ARG A 184 3.22 15.94 -8.89
N SER A 185 3.67 15.31 -7.81
CA SER A 185 5.11 15.12 -7.54
C SER A 185 5.75 14.15 -8.54
N LYS A 186 7.05 14.37 -8.84
CA LYS A 186 7.81 13.53 -9.78
C LYS A 186 7.80 12.05 -9.37
N ILE A 187 8.03 11.75 -8.10
CA ILE A 187 8.09 10.37 -7.60
C ILE A 187 6.75 9.61 -7.74
N LYS A 188 5.62 10.28 -7.45
CA LYS A 188 4.28 9.71 -7.63
C LYS A 188 3.97 9.44 -9.10
N MET A 189 4.41 10.33 -9.98
CA MET A 189 4.30 10.14 -11.44
C MET A 189 5.18 8.98 -11.93
N PHE A 190 6.40 8.84 -11.44
CA PHE A 190 7.27 7.70 -11.75
C PHE A 190 6.65 6.37 -11.33
N PHE A 191 6.05 6.30 -10.15
CA PHE A 191 5.33 5.11 -9.72
C PHE A 191 4.19 4.72 -10.68
N VAL A 192 3.34 5.67 -11.08
CA VAL A 192 2.24 5.36 -12.01
C VAL A 192 2.77 4.93 -13.38
N LYS A 193 3.80 5.61 -13.90
CA LYS A 193 4.49 5.22 -15.15
C LYS A 193 5.09 3.81 -15.04
N PHE A 194 5.70 3.48 -13.91
CA PHE A 194 6.20 2.15 -13.61
C PHE A 194 5.10 1.08 -13.66
N ILE A 195 3.96 1.32 -13.02
CA ILE A 195 2.80 0.41 -13.09
C ILE A 195 2.29 0.28 -14.53
N PHE A 196 2.19 1.37 -15.28
CA PHE A 196 1.72 1.33 -16.68
C PHE A 196 2.67 0.54 -17.60
N ALA A 197 3.97 0.67 -17.39
CA ALA A 197 4.98 -0.05 -18.15
C ALA A 197 5.07 -1.53 -17.76
N SER A 198 4.71 -1.87 -16.51
CA SER A 198 4.88 -3.22 -15.97
C SER A 198 3.63 -4.08 -16.09
N GLU A 199 2.41 -3.52 -16.07
CA GLU A 199 1.20 -4.32 -15.89
C GLU A 199 0.40 -4.54 -17.20
N PRO A 200 0.54 -5.70 -17.89
CA PRO A 200 -0.16 -5.96 -19.15
C PRO A 200 -1.67 -6.17 -18.98
N LEU A 201 -2.11 -6.58 -17.79
CA LEU A 201 -3.52 -6.86 -17.48
C LEU A 201 -4.24 -5.69 -16.82
N LEU A 202 -3.59 -4.53 -16.69
CA LEU A 202 -4.18 -3.36 -16.03
C LEU A 202 -5.38 -2.80 -16.81
N LEU A 203 -6.57 -2.94 -16.25
CA LEU A 203 -7.82 -2.52 -16.88
C LEU A 203 -8.25 -1.12 -16.45
N LYS A 204 -8.00 -0.75 -15.20
CA LYS A 204 -8.50 0.50 -14.63
C LYS A 204 -7.49 1.15 -13.70
N THR A 205 -7.24 2.43 -13.95
CA THR A 205 -6.52 3.30 -13.02
C THR A 205 -7.43 4.45 -12.60
N ILE A 206 -7.59 4.67 -11.30
CA ILE A 206 -8.36 5.78 -10.74
C ILE A 206 -7.42 6.64 -9.90
N ILE A 207 -7.27 7.90 -10.27
CA ILE A 207 -6.49 8.87 -9.51
C ILE A 207 -7.44 9.93 -8.96
N HIS A 208 -7.53 10.05 -7.63
CA HIS A 208 -8.18 11.17 -6.98
C HIS A 208 -7.12 12.21 -6.63
N GLU A 209 -7.10 13.29 -7.40
CA GLU A 209 -6.16 14.40 -7.27
C GLU A 209 -6.54 15.28 -6.09
N ASP A 210 -5.55 15.62 -5.27
CA ASP A 210 -5.68 16.60 -4.20
C ASP A 210 -5.47 18.02 -4.76
N ALA A 211 -6.37 18.93 -4.41
CA ALA A 211 -6.38 20.30 -4.94
C ALA A 211 -5.29 21.19 -4.32
N GLU A 212 -4.70 20.79 -3.20
CA GLU A 212 -3.80 21.63 -2.43
C GLU A 212 -2.34 21.54 -2.90
N SER A 213 -1.95 22.58 -3.65
CA SER A 213 -0.61 23.21 -3.71
C SER A 213 0.59 22.26 -3.78
N VAL A 214 0.88 21.76 -4.98
CA VAL A 214 2.29 21.54 -5.35
C VAL A 214 2.80 22.89 -5.85
N ASP A 215 4.04 23.24 -5.53
CA ASP A 215 4.77 24.30 -6.23
C ASP A 215 4.66 24.04 -7.74
N GLU A 216 4.00 24.95 -8.48
CA GLU A 216 3.73 24.76 -9.91
C GLU A 216 5.02 24.48 -10.69
N SER A 217 6.16 25.00 -10.22
CA SER A 217 7.48 24.81 -10.83
C SER A 217 7.99 23.37 -10.77
N GLN A 218 7.56 22.57 -9.79
CA GLN A 218 7.96 21.17 -9.60
C GLN A 218 6.86 20.17 -9.96
N SER A 219 5.67 20.67 -10.32
CA SER A 219 4.51 19.85 -10.66
C SER A 219 4.57 19.33 -12.10
N LEU A 220 4.35 18.03 -12.28
CA LEU A 220 4.20 17.45 -13.63
C LEU A 220 2.75 17.49 -14.08
N LYS A 221 2.51 17.66 -15.38
CA LYS A 221 1.15 17.62 -15.91
C LYS A 221 0.62 16.19 -15.85
N ILE A 222 -0.47 15.96 -15.13
CA ILE A 222 -1.09 14.64 -15.03
C ILE A 222 -1.52 14.10 -16.40
N SER A 223 -1.77 14.98 -17.37
CA SER A 223 -2.04 14.64 -18.78
C SER A 223 -0.90 13.88 -19.46
N GLU A 224 0.34 13.98 -18.97
CA GLU A 224 1.45 13.16 -19.47
C GLU A 224 1.20 11.66 -19.29
N LEU A 225 0.45 11.25 -18.26
CA LEU A 225 0.07 9.85 -18.07
C LEU A 225 -0.88 9.34 -19.16
N LEU A 226 -1.60 10.25 -19.83
CA LEU A 226 -2.49 9.87 -20.94
C LEU A 226 -1.69 9.45 -22.17
N GLY A 227 -0.55 10.09 -22.43
CA GLY A 227 0.34 9.79 -23.55
C GLY A 227 1.46 8.79 -23.24
N PHE A 228 1.65 8.40 -21.98
CA PHE A 228 2.71 7.47 -21.59
C PHE A 228 2.46 6.06 -22.15
N PRO A 229 3.49 5.38 -22.72
CA PRO A 229 3.37 4.00 -23.19
C PRO A 229 2.88 3.04 -22.11
N ARG A 230 2.02 2.09 -22.48
CA ARG A 230 1.41 1.13 -21.55
C ARG A 230 1.64 -0.28 -22.03
N ALA A 231 1.89 -1.19 -21.09
CA ALA A 231 1.87 -2.62 -21.35
C ALA A 231 0.45 -3.12 -21.65
N SER A 232 -0.57 -2.56 -20.96
CA SER A 232 -1.96 -2.90 -21.23
C SER A 232 -2.61 -2.00 -22.30
N PRO A 233 -3.09 -2.55 -23.42
CA PRO A 233 -3.83 -1.79 -24.43
C PRO A 233 -5.28 -1.47 -24.00
N LYS A 234 -5.80 -2.13 -22.95
CA LYS A 234 -7.19 -2.00 -22.49
C LYS A 234 -7.37 -1.00 -21.34
N LEU A 235 -6.27 -0.40 -20.87
CA LEU A 235 -6.27 0.47 -19.70
C LEU A 235 -7.18 1.68 -19.87
N LYS A 236 -8.16 1.83 -18.97
CA LYS A 236 -8.96 3.04 -18.79
C LYS A 236 -8.50 3.82 -17.56
N MET A 237 -8.04 5.05 -17.78
CA MET A 237 -7.63 5.97 -16.73
C MET A 237 -8.74 6.98 -16.42
N HIS A 238 -9.06 7.16 -15.13
CA HIS A 238 -10.03 8.14 -14.65
C HIS A 238 -9.32 9.06 -13.65
N ILE A 239 -9.44 10.37 -13.86
CA ILE A 239 -8.90 11.38 -12.95
C ILE A 239 -10.08 12.11 -12.33
N ASN A 240 -10.15 12.09 -11.01
CA ASN A 240 -11.17 12.79 -10.24
C ASN A 240 -10.51 13.95 -9.51
N HIS A 241 -10.99 15.17 -9.71
CA HIS A 241 -10.50 16.34 -8.99
C HIS A 241 -11.30 16.51 -7.71
N ARG A 242 -10.62 16.64 -6.56
CA ARG A 242 -11.28 16.99 -5.30
C ARG A 242 -11.74 18.45 -5.39
N SER A 243 -13.04 18.68 -5.54
CA SER A 243 -13.62 20.02 -5.40
C SER A 243 -13.56 20.41 -3.92
N ASN A 244 -12.92 21.53 -3.59
CA ASN A 244 -12.97 22.13 -2.26
C ASN A 244 -14.42 22.50 -1.94
N THR A 245 -15.17 21.58 -1.35
CA THR A 245 -16.45 21.87 -0.70
C THR A 245 -16.21 21.81 0.79
N SER A 246 -15.65 22.89 1.30
CA SER A 246 -15.71 23.24 2.72
C SER A 246 -16.32 24.63 2.83
N ILE A 247 -17.21 24.75 3.83
CA ILE A 247 -17.89 25.95 4.34
C ILE A 247 -19.29 26.17 3.77
N LEU A 248 -20.28 25.57 4.45
CA LEU A 248 -21.27 26.39 5.14
C LEU A 248 -21.22 26.00 6.62
N THR A 249 -20.55 26.83 7.41
CA THR A 249 -20.89 27.03 8.81
C THR A 249 -22.36 27.47 8.89
N PRO A 250 -23.21 26.89 9.73
CA PRO A 250 -24.38 27.60 10.19
C PRO A 250 -23.90 28.56 11.28
N ASP A 251 -23.48 29.76 10.88
CA ASP A 251 -23.54 30.89 11.79
C ASP A 251 -25.01 31.31 11.90
N GLY A 252 -25.44 31.51 13.14
CA GLY A 252 -26.83 31.78 13.46
C GLY A 252 -27.27 33.14 12.97
N SER A 253 -28.58 33.29 12.75
CA SER A 253 -29.42 34.23 13.50
C SER A 253 -30.80 34.39 12.85
N ARG A 254 -31.81 34.56 13.73
CA ARG A 254 -33.17 35.11 13.53
C ARG A 254 -34.23 34.14 13.01
N GLU A 255 -35.48 34.13 13.48
CA GLU A 255 -36.25 34.91 14.46
C GLU A 255 -37.62 34.22 14.63
N GLY A 256 -38.25 34.34 15.81
CA GLY A 256 -39.70 34.51 15.95
C GLY A 256 -40.64 33.31 15.82
N LYS A 257 -40.97 32.69 16.97
CA LYS A 257 -42.30 32.80 17.60
C LYS A 257 -42.29 32.17 18.99
#